data_AF-A0A858RHG7-F1
#
_entry.id   AF-A0A858RHG7-F1
#
_cell.length_a   1.000
_cell.length_b   1.000
_cell.length_c   1.000
_cell.angle_alpha   90.00
_cell.angle_beta   90.00
_cell.angle_gamma   90.00
#
_symmetry.space_group_name_H-M   'P 1'
#
loop_
_entity.id
_entity.type
_entity.pdbx_description
1 polymer ?
#
loop_
_entity_poly.entity_id
_entity_poly.type
_entity_poly.pdbx_seq_one_letter_code
_entity_poly.pdbx_strand_id
1 'polypeptide(L)'
;MAAFSCNWIRSPQDWNPGSDLPVEEQWSSLLRHLFAKWPVPAFMDSVWMLPGDLVRKERRWYCHIAEGGSWRSALDLPRGLSRRAIHLAMDSPAHLDLVQAFRWGQLRALGAKEELVGEVLASSMAKRLSNEAIWSRLLEKVAACPGFEPSDFGIIADLVVDLLDHGHEQRAGWLLDHSLPDLRGHCYRRWQSLLNAAEANGIRFRDKQLTRSGLRAELRHFSNSRWDPMEGVSAFEIIRRTGLGELFGWTIVELRCHARLAREGDAMRHCVEGYWRACHAGRCAIFSLARRPAGEDSDKIIPHVTIEVHRESRRIVQLRGKWNRWPFPLERSIIEEWAHRNGLEMAV
;
A
#
# COMPACT_ATOMS: atom_id res chain seq x y z
N MET A 1 -19.59 9.70 18.77
CA MET A 1 -20.15 9.15 20.02
C MET A 1 -21.67 9.00 19.98
N ALA A 2 -22.44 10.01 19.54
CA ALA A 2 -23.91 9.94 19.49
C ALA A 2 -24.49 8.74 18.71
N ALA A 3 -23.84 8.32 17.61
CA ALA A 3 -24.24 7.12 16.87
C ALA A 3 -24.15 5.79 17.68
N PHE A 4 -23.51 5.83 18.85
CA PHE A 4 -23.40 4.72 19.80
C PHE A 4 -24.16 5.02 21.11
N SER A 5 -25.14 5.93 21.11
CA SER A 5 -25.87 6.33 22.32
C SER A 5 -26.61 5.17 23.00
N CYS A 6 -26.96 4.12 22.26
CA CYS A 6 -27.54 2.90 22.82
C CYS A 6 -26.59 2.14 23.76
N ASN A 7 -25.28 2.39 23.69
CA ASN A 7 -24.27 1.85 24.61
C ASN A 7 -23.98 2.80 25.79
N TRP A 8 -24.67 3.94 25.91
CA TRP A 8 -24.42 4.85 27.02
C TRP A 8 -24.91 4.28 28.34
N ILE A 9 -24.02 4.25 29.34
CA ILE A 9 -24.32 3.79 30.71
C ILE A 9 -24.69 4.96 31.63
N ARG A 10 -24.36 6.19 31.24
CA ARG A 10 -24.66 7.45 31.95
C ARG A 10 -24.94 8.56 30.95
N SER A 11 -25.70 9.58 31.37
CA SER A 11 -25.99 10.73 30.52
C SER A 11 -24.75 11.60 30.35
N PRO A 12 -24.48 12.17 29.14
CA PRO A 12 -23.43 13.16 28.96
C PRO A 12 -23.64 14.42 29.81
N GLN A 13 -24.87 14.74 30.20
CA GLN A 13 -25.18 15.90 31.05
C GLN A 13 -24.68 15.74 32.49
N ASP A 14 -24.49 14.50 32.95
CA ASP A 14 -24.00 14.18 34.29
C ASP A 14 -22.47 14.14 34.36
N TRP A 15 -21.79 14.34 33.23
CA TRP A 15 -20.34 14.30 33.17
C TRP A 15 -19.74 15.62 33.64
N ASN A 16 -18.81 15.53 34.59
CA ASN A 16 -18.01 16.68 35.03
C ASN A 16 -16.60 16.60 34.41
N PRO A 17 -16.19 17.56 33.56
CA PRO A 17 -14.93 17.49 32.82
C PRO A 17 -13.66 17.50 33.68
N GLY A 18 -13.72 17.93 34.95
CA GLY A 18 -12.51 18.13 35.75
C GLY A 18 -11.68 19.26 35.13
N SER A 19 -12.02 20.52 35.46
CA SER A 19 -11.51 21.73 34.81
C SER A 19 -9.99 21.85 34.72
N ASP A 20 -9.26 21.18 35.62
CA ASP A 20 -7.82 21.27 35.75
C ASP A 20 -7.06 20.18 34.97
N LEU A 21 -7.79 19.24 34.35
CA LEU A 21 -7.20 18.14 33.59
C LEU A 21 -6.82 18.57 32.16
N PRO A 22 -5.73 18.02 31.59
CA PRO A 22 -5.45 18.13 30.17
C PRO A 22 -6.60 17.63 29.30
N VAL A 23 -6.76 18.19 28.10
CA VAL A 23 -7.88 17.89 27.19
C VAL A 23 -7.97 16.39 26.86
N GLU A 24 -6.84 15.72 26.71
CA GLU A 24 -6.75 14.28 26.44
C GLU A 24 -7.30 13.44 27.62
N GLU A 25 -7.04 13.87 28.85
CA GLU A 25 -7.55 13.22 30.05
C GLU A 25 -9.03 13.49 30.26
N GLN A 26 -9.49 14.72 29.96
CA GLN A 26 -10.93 15.03 29.93
C GLN A 26 -11.65 14.15 28.90
N TRP A 27 -11.07 14.01 27.71
CA TRP A 27 -11.61 13.14 26.67
C TRP A 27 -11.72 11.69 27.13
N SER A 28 -10.64 11.13 27.70
CA SER A 28 -10.64 9.79 28.27
C SER A 28 -11.74 9.66 29.34
N SER A 29 -11.79 10.60 30.29
CA SER A 29 -12.81 10.66 31.34
C SER A 29 -14.23 10.61 30.79
N LEU A 30 -14.55 11.42 29.76
CA LEU A 30 -15.85 11.40 29.10
C LEU A 30 -16.16 10.03 28.49
N LEU A 31 -15.20 9.43 27.78
CA LEU A 31 -15.38 8.11 27.17
C LEU A 31 -15.64 7.02 28.23
N ARG A 32 -14.97 7.09 29.39
CA ARG A 32 -15.22 6.17 30.49
C ARG A 32 -16.60 6.42 31.11
N HIS A 33 -16.97 7.67 31.34
CA HIS A 33 -18.29 8.03 31.87
C HIS A 33 -19.43 7.51 31.00
N LEU A 34 -19.31 7.69 29.69
CA LEU A 34 -20.35 7.30 28.75
C LEU A 34 -20.46 5.80 28.57
N PHE A 35 -19.36 5.05 28.52
CA PHE A 35 -19.37 3.67 28.00
C PHE A 35 -18.80 2.61 28.95
N ALA A 36 -17.94 2.97 29.90
CA ALA A 36 -17.11 2.00 30.63
C ALA A 36 -17.76 1.48 31.92
N LYS A 37 -18.20 0.22 31.90
CA LYS A 37 -18.50 -0.57 33.11
C LYS A 37 -17.25 -1.25 33.67
N TRP A 38 -16.31 -1.58 32.78
CA TRP A 38 -15.04 -2.22 33.08
C TRP A 38 -13.86 -1.37 32.59
N PRO A 39 -12.65 -1.54 33.16
CA PRO A 39 -11.47 -0.81 32.71
C PRO A 39 -11.19 -1.02 31.22
N VAL A 40 -11.03 0.09 30.49
CA VAL A 40 -10.68 0.10 29.07
C VAL A 40 -9.23 0.56 28.93
N PRO A 41 -8.38 -0.11 28.13
CA PRO A 41 -7.00 0.34 27.89
C PRO A 41 -6.94 1.74 27.28
N ALA A 42 -5.94 2.53 27.67
CA ALA A 42 -5.78 3.91 27.22
C ALA A 42 -5.73 4.05 25.68
N PHE A 43 -5.02 3.14 25.00
CA PHE A 43 -4.90 3.17 23.53
C PHE A 43 -6.24 3.09 22.80
N MET A 44 -7.29 2.55 23.43
CA MET A 44 -8.62 2.43 22.82
C MET A 44 -9.29 3.79 22.64
N ASP A 45 -8.84 4.84 23.32
CA ASP A 45 -9.44 6.17 23.20
C ASP A 45 -9.23 6.75 21.80
N SER A 46 -8.12 6.37 21.18
CA SER A 46 -7.76 6.75 19.81
C SER A 46 -8.82 6.34 18.77
N VAL A 47 -9.62 5.29 19.01
CA VAL A 47 -10.62 4.81 18.03
C VAL A 47 -11.74 5.83 17.78
N TRP A 48 -11.97 6.72 18.74
CA TRP A 48 -12.96 7.78 18.61
C TRP A 48 -12.43 8.98 17.82
N MET A 49 -11.11 9.09 17.64
CA MET A 49 -10.44 10.11 16.84
C MET A 49 -10.20 9.65 15.39
N LEU A 50 -10.48 8.38 15.07
CA LEU A 50 -10.36 7.88 13.70
C LEU A 50 -11.33 8.60 12.75
N PRO A 51 -10.86 9.06 11.57
CA PRO A 51 -11.72 9.71 10.59
C PRO A 51 -12.66 8.72 9.89
N GLY A 52 -13.64 9.25 9.16
CA GLY A 52 -14.60 8.48 8.35
C GLY A 52 -15.93 8.23 9.07
N ASP A 53 -16.58 7.11 8.75
CA ASP A 53 -17.95 6.83 9.19
C ASP A 53 -18.16 6.91 10.70
N LEU A 54 -19.36 7.30 11.11
CA LEU A 54 -19.73 7.37 12.52
C LEU A 54 -19.77 5.99 13.17
N VAL A 55 -20.19 4.96 12.44
CA VAL A 55 -20.28 3.58 12.90
C VAL A 55 -19.13 2.76 12.32
N ARG A 56 -18.16 2.39 13.17
CA ARG A 56 -16.95 1.65 12.77
C ARG A 56 -16.72 0.46 13.68
N LYS A 57 -16.00 -0.55 13.16
CA LYS A 57 -15.66 -1.76 13.94
C LYS A 57 -14.78 -1.44 15.15
N GLU A 58 -13.85 -0.50 15.05
CA GLU A 58 -12.95 -0.15 16.15
C GLU A 58 -13.70 0.49 17.33
N ARG A 59 -14.74 1.29 17.04
CA ARG A 59 -15.63 1.87 18.06
C ARG A 59 -16.56 0.81 18.67
N ARG A 60 -16.99 -0.18 17.89
CA ARG A 60 -17.70 -1.36 18.42
C ARG A 60 -16.80 -2.17 19.35
N TRP A 61 -15.51 -2.31 19.04
CA TRP A 61 -14.54 -2.94 19.94
C TRP A 61 -14.44 -2.19 21.26
N TYR A 62 -14.38 -0.85 21.21
CA TYR A 62 -14.39 -0.04 22.44
C TYR A 62 -15.60 -0.37 23.32
N CYS A 63 -16.82 -0.27 22.79
CA CYS A 63 -18.03 -0.53 23.57
C CYS A 63 -18.06 -1.97 24.11
N HIS A 64 -17.67 -2.95 23.29
CA HIS A 64 -17.59 -4.36 23.69
C HIS A 64 -16.66 -4.59 24.87
N ILE A 65 -15.45 -4.04 24.83
CA ILE A 65 -14.48 -4.14 25.94
C ILE A 65 -14.97 -3.37 27.16
N ALA A 66 -15.53 -2.18 26.95
CA ALA A 66 -16.07 -1.32 28.00
C ALA A 66 -17.24 -1.98 28.78
N GLU A 67 -17.98 -2.88 28.14
CA GLU A 67 -19.04 -3.68 28.75
C GLU A 67 -18.53 -4.96 29.46
N GLY A 68 -17.22 -5.25 29.39
CA GLY A 68 -16.59 -6.43 29.98
C GLY A 68 -16.44 -7.60 29.00
N GLY A 69 -16.70 -7.36 27.72
CA GLY A 69 -16.45 -8.32 26.66
C GLY A 69 -14.97 -8.65 26.53
N SER A 70 -14.66 -9.90 26.19
CA SER A 70 -13.28 -10.30 25.91
C SER A 70 -12.90 -9.95 24.47
N TRP A 71 -11.62 -9.67 24.22
CA TRP A 71 -11.11 -9.55 22.86
C TRP A 71 -11.37 -10.79 22.00
N ARG A 72 -11.52 -11.98 22.59
CA ARG A 72 -11.81 -13.23 21.85
C ARG A 72 -13.17 -13.19 21.15
N SER A 73 -14.13 -12.49 21.74
CA SER A 73 -15.49 -12.34 21.20
C SER A 73 -15.68 -11.02 20.45
N ALA A 74 -14.64 -10.19 20.35
CA ALA A 74 -14.70 -8.97 19.56
C ALA A 74 -14.84 -9.33 18.07
N LEU A 75 -15.85 -8.73 17.43
CA LEU A 75 -16.21 -8.98 16.04
C LEU A 75 -15.07 -8.63 15.07
N ASP A 76 -14.80 -9.46 14.06
CA ASP A 76 -13.89 -9.16 12.94
C ASP A 76 -12.46 -8.75 13.32
N LEU A 77 -11.89 -9.35 14.37
CA LEU A 77 -10.47 -9.17 14.66
C LEU A 77 -9.60 -9.64 13.48
N PRO A 78 -8.56 -8.86 13.11
CA PRO A 78 -7.66 -9.23 12.02
C PRO A 78 -7.05 -10.63 12.19
N ARG A 79 -7.19 -11.47 11.15
CA ARG A 79 -6.58 -12.80 11.10
C ARG A 79 -5.06 -12.66 11.08
N GLY A 80 -4.38 -13.09 12.13
CA GLY A 80 -2.92 -12.97 12.28
C GLY A 80 -2.46 -12.34 13.59
N LEU A 81 -3.37 -11.68 14.32
CA LEU A 81 -3.12 -11.24 15.70
C LEU A 81 -3.27 -12.41 16.66
N SER A 82 -2.17 -12.79 17.33
CA SER A 82 -2.19 -13.89 18.30
C SER A 82 -2.85 -13.46 19.62
N ARG A 83 -3.40 -14.43 20.35
CA ARG A 83 -3.96 -14.20 21.70
C ARG A 83 -2.93 -13.57 22.65
N ARG A 84 -1.68 -14.01 22.56
CA ARG A 84 -0.57 -13.47 23.35
C ARG A 84 -0.28 -12.02 22.99
N ALA A 85 -0.27 -11.68 21.71
CA ALA A 85 -0.04 -10.32 21.24
C ALA A 85 -1.11 -9.35 21.76
N ILE A 86 -2.39 -9.72 21.66
CA ILE A 86 -3.50 -8.91 22.16
C ILE A 86 -3.43 -8.74 23.67
N HIS A 87 -3.15 -9.82 24.41
CA HIS A 87 -3.00 -9.75 25.85
C HIS A 87 -1.90 -8.78 26.25
N LEU A 88 -0.72 -8.87 25.62
CA LEU A 88 0.39 -7.96 25.89
C LEU A 88 0.02 -6.52 25.50
N ALA A 89 -0.68 -6.30 24.39
CA ALA A 89 -1.11 -4.95 23.99
C ALA A 89 -1.89 -4.19 25.08
N MET A 90 -2.56 -4.90 25.99
CA MET A 90 -3.26 -4.29 27.13
C MET A 90 -2.34 -3.49 28.06
N ASP A 91 -1.06 -3.86 28.12
CA ASP A 91 -0.01 -3.24 28.94
C ASP A 91 0.86 -2.27 28.13
N SER A 92 0.41 -1.89 26.93
CA SER A 92 1.17 -0.98 26.07
C SER A 92 1.22 0.45 26.64
N PRO A 93 2.26 1.24 26.29
CA PRO A 93 2.36 2.64 26.70
C PRO A 93 1.12 3.46 26.32
N ALA A 94 0.63 4.29 27.26
CA ALA A 94 -0.64 5.00 27.13
C ALA A 94 -0.73 5.97 25.94
N HIS A 95 0.40 6.41 25.40
CA HIS A 95 0.46 7.33 24.25
C HIS A 95 0.29 6.62 22.90
N LEU A 96 0.30 5.28 22.86
CA LEU A 96 0.12 4.53 21.62
C LEU A 96 -1.36 4.52 21.20
N ASP A 97 -1.59 4.60 19.89
CA ASP A 97 -2.92 4.34 19.33
C ASP A 97 -3.24 2.84 19.27
N LEU A 98 -4.48 2.50 18.87
CA LEU A 98 -4.93 1.12 18.72
C LEU A 98 -4.00 0.26 17.87
N VAL A 99 -3.57 0.77 16.72
CA VAL A 99 -2.76 0.00 15.77
C VAL A 99 -1.37 -0.21 16.34
N GLN A 100 -0.76 0.85 16.87
CA GLN A 100 0.54 0.82 17.50
C GLN A 100 0.55 -0.10 18.73
N ALA A 101 -0.49 -0.09 19.56
CA ALA A 101 -0.63 -0.99 20.71
C ALA A 101 -0.65 -2.46 20.28
N PHE A 102 -1.39 -2.81 19.21
CA PHE A 102 -1.36 -4.16 18.66
C PHE A 102 -0.01 -4.54 18.07
N ARG A 103 0.68 -3.64 17.36
CA ARG A 103 2.06 -3.89 16.87
C ARG A 103 3.03 -4.09 18.02
N TRP A 104 2.93 -3.26 19.05
CA TRP A 104 3.73 -3.38 20.26
C TRP A 104 3.50 -4.75 20.92
N GLY A 105 2.24 -5.15 21.09
CA GLY A 105 1.89 -6.47 21.63
C GLY A 105 2.44 -7.63 20.80
N GLN A 106 2.39 -7.55 19.47
CA GLN A 106 2.99 -8.55 18.56
C GLN A 106 4.51 -8.66 18.79
N LEU A 107 5.22 -7.54 18.82
CA LEU A 107 6.66 -7.50 19.03
C LEU A 107 7.06 -8.03 20.41
N ARG A 108 6.30 -7.69 21.45
CA ARG A 108 6.49 -8.26 22.79
C ARG A 108 6.27 -9.76 22.84
N ALA A 109 5.23 -10.26 22.14
CA ALA A 109 4.98 -11.69 22.04
C ALA A 109 6.13 -12.44 21.35
N LEU A 110 6.82 -11.78 20.41
CA LEU A 110 7.98 -12.28 19.67
C LEU A 110 9.32 -12.10 20.40
N GLY A 111 9.35 -11.41 21.55
CA GLY A 111 10.59 -11.13 22.27
C GLY A 111 11.52 -10.14 21.57
N ALA A 112 10.96 -9.22 20.75
CA ALA A 112 11.74 -8.21 20.05
C ALA A 112 12.42 -7.22 21.01
N LYS A 113 13.62 -6.76 20.62
CA LYS A 113 14.38 -5.71 21.33
C LYS A 113 13.69 -4.34 21.19
N GLU A 114 13.88 -3.45 22.18
CA GLU A 114 13.26 -2.12 22.19
C GLU A 114 13.59 -1.27 20.96
N GLU A 115 14.82 -1.37 20.45
CA GLU A 115 15.26 -0.64 19.25
C GLU A 115 14.40 -1.01 18.03
N LEU A 116 14.12 -2.32 17.85
CA LEU A 116 13.23 -2.80 16.79
C LEU A 116 11.78 -2.37 17.03
N VAL A 117 11.33 -2.33 18.29
CA VAL A 117 9.99 -1.85 18.62
C VAL A 117 9.83 -0.39 18.19
N GLY A 118 10.79 0.48 18.52
CA GLY A 118 10.78 1.88 18.11
C GLY A 118 10.69 2.06 16.60
N GLU A 119 11.53 1.36 15.85
CA GLU A 119 11.58 1.44 14.38
C GLU A 119 10.30 0.93 13.71
N VAL A 120 9.71 -0.15 14.23
CA VAL A 120 8.43 -0.69 13.72
C VAL A 120 7.30 0.29 13.99
N LEU A 121 7.19 0.84 15.22
CA LEU A 121 6.11 1.75 15.60
C LEU A 121 6.17 3.10 14.88
N ALA A 122 7.37 3.54 14.47
CA ALA A 122 7.57 4.74 13.66
C ALA A 122 7.27 4.52 12.16
N SER A 123 7.19 3.27 11.71
CA SER A 123 7.03 2.94 10.29
C SER A 123 5.62 3.18 9.75
N SER A 124 5.49 3.22 8.42
CA SER A 124 4.18 3.31 7.75
C SER A 124 3.29 2.08 7.97
N MET A 125 3.86 0.93 8.36
CA MET A 125 3.13 -0.30 8.68
C MET A 125 2.29 -0.16 9.96
N ALA A 126 2.79 0.57 10.96
CA ALA A 126 2.11 0.76 12.25
C ALA A 126 0.89 1.69 12.18
N LYS A 127 0.48 2.12 10.97
CA LYS A 127 -0.71 2.95 10.72
C LYS A 127 -1.90 2.12 10.19
N ARG A 128 -1.73 0.81 10.01
CA ARG A 128 -2.69 -0.07 9.32
C ARG A 128 -2.85 -1.41 10.06
N LEU A 129 -4.07 -1.94 10.05
CA LEU A 129 -4.42 -3.30 10.51
C LEU A 129 -4.86 -4.23 9.37
N SER A 130 -4.64 -3.83 8.11
CA SER A 130 -4.87 -4.67 6.93
C SER A 130 -3.64 -5.53 6.63
N ASN A 131 -3.84 -6.63 5.90
CA ASN A 131 -2.77 -7.53 5.44
C ASN A 131 -1.93 -8.15 6.58
N GLU A 132 -2.57 -8.44 7.72
CA GLU A 132 -1.90 -9.01 8.91
C GLU A 132 -1.09 -10.28 8.64
N ALA A 133 -1.54 -11.15 7.74
CA ALA A 133 -0.78 -12.35 7.40
C ALA A 133 0.61 -12.04 6.83
N ILE A 134 0.76 -10.92 6.10
CA ILE A 134 2.05 -10.46 5.56
C ILE A 134 2.85 -9.78 6.66
N TRP A 135 2.22 -8.93 7.46
CA TRP A 135 2.91 -8.21 8.53
C TRP A 135 3.42 -9.12 9.65
N SER A 136 2.62 -10.07 10.11
CA SER A 136 3.05 -11.05 11.12
C SER A 136 4.26 -11.84 10.64
N ARG A 137 4.27 -12.30 9.38
CA ARG A 137 5.43 -13.00 8.79
C ARG A 137 6.69 -12.13 8.76
N LEU A 138 6.56 -10.84 8.41
CA LEU A 138 7.69 -9.91 8.42
C LEU A 138 8.22 -9.71 9.84
N LEU A 139 7.32 -9.43 10.81
CA LEU A 139 7.67 -9.23 12.21
C LEU A 139 8.36 -10.46 12.82
N GLU A 140 7.83 -11.65 12.57
CA GLU A 140 8.45 -12.92 12.99
C GLU A 140 9.85 -13.05 12.42
N LYS A 141 10.04 -12.77 11.13
CA LYS A 141 11.34 -12.87 10.46
C LYS A 141 12.38 -11.90 11.02
N VAL A 142 12.02 -10.65 11.27
CA VAL A 142 12.96 -9.65 11.82
C VAL A 142 13.23 -9.87 13.30
N ALA A 143 12.22 -10.24 14.09
CA ALA A 143 12.39 -10.50 15.52
C ALA A 143 13.24 -11.77 15.79
N ALA A 144 13.13 -12.78 14.93
CA ALA A 144 13.92 -14.00 15.03
C ALA A 144 15.39 -13.85 14.59
N CYS A 145 15.80 -12.68 14.08
CA CYS A 145 17.16 -12.45 13.57
C CYS A 145 17.94 -11.46 14.46
N PRO A 146 18.80 -11.93 15.38
CA PRO A 146 19.53 -11.05 16.31
C PRO A 146 20.47 -10.03 15.64
N GLY A 147 20.95 -10.33 14.42
CA GLY A 147 21.84 -9.48 13.63
C GLY A 147 21.10 -8.56 12.65
N PHE A 148 19.78 -8.50 12.71
CA PHE A 148 19.01 -7.54 11.92
C PHE A 148 19.19 -6.13 12.49
N GLU A 149 19.57 -5.18 11.64
CA GLU A 149 19.71 -3.78 11.98
C GLU A 149 18.31 -3.12 12.04
N PRO A 150 17.82 -2.68 13.21
CA PRO A 150 16.47 -2.12 13.36
C PRO A 150 16.17 -0.98 12.38
N SER A 151 17.15 -0.12 12.12
CA SER A 151 17.01 1.05 11.23
C SER A 151 16.72 0.69 9.77
N ASP A 152 16.97 -0.56 9.36
CA ASP A 152 16.61 -1.08 8.04
C ASP A 152 15.14 -1.51 7.94
N PHE A 153 14.39 -1.61 9.05
CA PHE A 153 12.99 -2.04 9.04
C PHE A 153 12.14 -1.18 8.11
N GLY A 154 12.31 0.14 8.18
CA GLY A 154 11.58 1.08 7.33
C GLY A 154 11.83 0.88 5.82
N ILE A 155 13.03 0.42 5.43
CA ILE A 155 13.38 0.15 4.03
C ILE A 155 12.51 -0.99 3.47
N ILE A 156 12.28 -2.02 4.29
CA ILE A 156 11.44 -3.17 3.93
C ILE A 156 9.97 -2.79 4.02
N ALA A 157 9.55 -2.23 5.17
CA ALA A 157 8.16 -1.92 5.45
C ALA A 157 7.56 -0.96 4.42
N ASP A 158 8.29 0.10 4.04
CA ASP A 158 7.79 1.08 3.07
C ASP A 158 7.68 0.47 1.66
N LEU A 159 8.55 -0.47 1.27
CA LEU A 159 8.36 -1.16 -0.02
C LEU A 159 7.15 -2.10 0.02
N VAL A 160 6.97 -2.84 1.12
CA VAL A 160 5.81 -3.73 1.29
C VAL A 160 4.51 -2.91 1.30
N VAL A 161 4.45 -1.77 1.99
CA VAL A 161 3.30 -0.86 1.95
C VAL A 161 3.01 -0.41 0.52
N ASP A 162 4.03 -0.02 -0.25
CA ASP A 162 3.83 0.38 -1.65
C ASP A 162 3.25 -0.77 -2.51
N LEU A 163 3.71 -2.01 -2.30
CA LEU A 163 3.14 -3.17 -3.00
C LEU A 163 1.69 -3.44 -2.63
N LEU A 164 1.36 -3.38 -1.33
CA LEU A 164 0.01 -3.66 -0.84
C LEU A 164 -0.99 -2.59 -1.26
N ASP A 165 -0.59 -1.31 -1.25
CA ASP A 165 -1.42 -0.19 -1.69
C ASP A 165 -1.79 -0.28 -3.18
N HIS A 166 -1.08 -1.11 -3.95
CA HIS A 166 -1.32 -1.35 -5.38
C HIS A 166 -1.80 -2.78 -5.67
N GLY A 167 -2.29 -3.51 -4.66
CA GLY A 167 -2.89 -4.84 -4.82
C GLY A 167 -1.89 -5.95 -5.18
N HIS A 168 -0.60 -5.76 -4.89
CA HIS A 168 0.46 -6.72 -5.21
C HIS A 168 0.81 -7.66 -4.04
N GLU A 169 -0.21 -8.20 -3.36
CA GLU A 169 -0.06 -9.10 -2.21
C GLU A 169 0.80 -10.33 -2.52
N GLN A 170 0.63 -10.94 -3.69
CA GLN A 170 1.43 -12.10 -4.10
C GLN A 170 2.93 -11.77 -4.22
N ARG A 171 3.25 -10.56 -4.70
CA ARG A 171 4.64 -10.10 -4.82
C ARG A 171 5.23 -9.77 -3.46
N ALA A 172 4.45 -9.15 -2.57
CA ALA A 172 4.86 -8.96 -1.19
C ALA A 172 5.15 -10.31 -0.52
N GLY A 173 4.25 -11.29 -0.67
CA GLY A 173 4.45 -12.66 -0.20
C GLY A 173 5.74 -13.29 -0.74
N TRP A 174 5.95 -13.22 -2.05
CA TRP A 174 7.17 -13.73 -2.72
C TRP A 174 8.45 -13.07 -2.19
N LEU A 175 8.45 -11.76 -1.94
CA LEU A 175 9.61 -11.08 -1.33
C LEU A 175 9.88 -11.64 0.08
N LEU A 176 8.83 -11.85 0.89
CA LEU A 176 8.95 -12.37 2.24
C LEU A 176 9.40 -13.85 2.29
N ASP A 177 9.27 -14.61 1.19
CA ASP A 177 9.77 -15.98 1.09
C ASP A 177 11.32 -16.04 1.04
N HIS A 178 11.98 -14.95 0.63
CA HIS A 178 13.44 -14.87 0.57
C HIS A 178 14.07 -14.82 1.97
N SER A 179 15.36 -15.18 2.08
CA SER A 179 16.13 -14.95 3.31
C SER A 179 16.10 -13.46 3.71
N LEU A 180 16.27 -13.14 4.99
CA LEU A 180 16.26 -11.74 5.43
C LEU A 180 17.36 -10.88 4.75
N PRO A 181 18.61 -11.37 4.56
CA PRO A 181 19.61 -10.66 3.76
C PRO A 181 19.18 -10.40 2.31
N ASP A 182 18.57 -11.39 1.64
CA ASP A 182 18.11 -11.24 0.26
C ASP A 182 16.95 -10.26 0.16
N LEU A 183 15.94 -10.38 1.04
CA LEU A 183 14.82 -9.45 1.15
C LEU A 183 15.33 -8.02 1.30
N ARG A 184 16.23 -7.80 2.26
CA ARG A 184 16.88 -6.51 2.49
C ARG A 184 17.61 -6.03 1.23
N GLY A 185 18.39 -6.89 0.58
CA GLY A 185 19.12 -6.56 -0.65
C GLY A 185 18.19 -6.20 -1.81
N HIS A 186 17.04 -6.86 -1.94
CA HIS A 186 16.00 -6.50 -2.91
C HIS A 186 15.40 -5.12 -2.62
N CYS A 187 15.02 -4.87 -1.36
CA CYS A 187 14.45 -3.57 -0.95
C CYS A 187 15.46 -2.43 -1.14
N TYR A 188 16.71 -2.63 -0.71
CA TYR A 188 17.77 -1.63 -0.84
C TYR A 188 18.06 -1.29 -2.32
N ARG A 189 18.23 -2.31 -3.18
CA ARG A 189 18.43 -2.09 -4.62
C ARG A 189 17.27 -1.32 -5.26
N ARG A 190 16.04 -1.61 -4.85
CA ARG A 190 14.85 -0.89 -5.34
C ARG A 190 14.92 0.60 -5.00
N TRP A 191 15.16 0.93 -3.73
CA TRP A 191 15.25 2.32 -3.30
C TRP A 191 16.48 3.04 -3.89
N GLN A 192 17.62 2.36 -3.98
CA GLN A 192 18.82 2.91 -4.60
C GLN A 192 18.61 3.21 -6.10
N SER A 193 17.89 2.34 -6.82
CA SER A 193 17.53 2.58 -8.22
C SER A 193 16.68 3.84 -8.37
N LEU A 194 15.68 4.02 -7.48
CA LEU A 194 14.85 5.23 -7.46
C LEU A 194 15.65 6.49 -7.13
N LEU A 195 16.58 6.40 -6.17
CA LEU A 195 17.47 7.51 -5.83
C LEU A 195 18.32 7.92 -7.04
N ASN A 196 18.99 6.96 -7.68
CA ASN A 196 19.80 7.20 -8.87
C ASN A 196 18.96 7.79 -10.02
N ALA A 197 17.70 7.34 -10.16
CA ALA A 197 16.78 7.88 -11.15
C ALA A 197 16.39 9.33 -10.84
N ALA A 198 16.02 9.62 -9.59
CA ALA A 198 15.67 10.97 -9.16
C ALA A 198 16.84 11.96 -9.35
N GLU A 199 18.05 11.58 -8.96
CA GLU A 199 19.25 12.40 -9.14
C GLU A 199 19.57 12.66 -10.61
N ALA A 200 19.39 11.65 -11.48
CA ALA A 200 19.55 11.83 -12.92
C ALA A 200 18.51 12.77 -13.54
N ASN A 201 17.41 13.10 -12.85
CA ASN A 201 16.45 14.15 -13.21
C ASN A 201 16.74 15.48 -12.50
N GLY A 202 17.90 15.64 -11.87
CA GLY A 202 18.29 16.87 -11.20
C GLY A 202 17.66 17.07 -9.82
N ILE A 203 16.94 16.09 -9.27
CA ILE A 203 16.41 16.17 -7.90
C ILE A 203 17.56 16.06 -6.92
N ARG A 204 17.68 17.05 -6.03
CA ARG A 204 18.71 17.09 -4.99
C ARG A 204 18.10 16.76 -3.64
N PHE A 205 18.70 15.81 -2.95
CA PHE A 205 18.31 15.40 -1.60
C PHE A 205 19.29 15.95 -0.57
N ARG A 206 18.78 16.44 0.55
CA ARG A 206 19.60 16.93 1.67
C ARG A 206 20.39 15.81 2.35
N ASP A 207 19.76 14.64 2.48
CA ASP A 207 20.33 13.41 3.03
C ASP A 207 19.98 12.26 2.07
N LYS A 208 20.94 11.36 1.85
CA LYS A 208 20.82 10.20 0.96
C LYS A 208 20.75 8.87 1.72
N GLN A 209 20.67 8.91 3.05
CA GLN A 209 20.52 7.73 3.88
C GLN A 209 19.14 7.08 3.65
N LEU A 210 19.13 5.91 3.01
CA LEU A 210 17.90 5.16 2.73
C LEU A 210 17.15 4.72 3.97
N THR A 211 17.79 4.69 5.16
CA THR A 211 17.14 4.41 6.44
C THR A 211 16.23 5.55 6.90
N ARG A 212 16.37 6.78 6.38
CA ARG A 212 15.47 7.90 6.68
C ARG A 212 14.14 7.76 5.96
N SER A 213 13.04 7.77 6.72
CA SER A 213 11.68 7.73 6.18
C SER A 213 11.35 8.92 5.26
N GLY A 214 11.87 10.12 5.57
CA GLY A 214 11.70 11.31 4.74
C GLY A 214 12.20 11.12 3.31
N LEU A 215 13.42 10.61 3.14
CA LEU A 215 13.97 10.32 1.81
C LEU A 215 13.11 9.30 1.05
N ARG A 216 12.71 8.19 1.70
CA ARG A 216 11.85 7.18 1.05
C ARG A 216 10.48 7.74 0.67
N ALA A 217 9.93 8.67 1.45
CA ALA A 217 8.70 9.38 1.10
C ALA A 217 8.89 10.27 -0.14
N GLU A 218 9.98 11.04 -0.21
CA GLU A 218 10.32 11.84 -1.39
C GLU A 218 10.54 10.98 -2.64
N LEU A 219 11.27 9.87 -2.51
CA LEU A 219 11.49 8.91 -3.62
C LEU A 219 10.18 8.26 -4.09
N ARG A 220 9.27 7.94 -3.15
CA ARG A 220 7.94 7.43 -3.50
C ARG A 220 7.13 8.50 -4.24
N HIS A 221 7.19 9.75 -3.80
CA HIS A 221 6.54 10.87 -4.48
C HIS A 221 7.09 11.04 -5.91
N PHE A 222 8.41 11.05 -6.07
CA PHE A 222 9.07 11.05 -7.38
C PHE A 222 8.60 9.89 -8.26
N SER A 223 8.60 8.66 -7.73
CA SER A 223 8.20 7.46 -8.47
C SER A 223 6.77 7.53 -9.01
N ASN A 224 5.87 8.17 -8.26
CA ASN A 224 4.45 8.31 -8.62
C ASN A 224 4.14 9.60 -9.40
N SER A 225 5.08 10.54 -9.48
CA SER A 225 4.92 11.79 -10.22
C SER A 225 4.78 11.50 -11.71
N ARG A 226 3.80 12.13 -12.35
CA ARG A 226 3.48 11.89 -13.76
C ARG A 226 4.20 12.91 -14.66
N TRP A 227 4.87 12.44 -15.71
CA TRP A 227 5.31 13.31 -16.80
C TRP A 227 4.18 13.58 -17.79
N ASP A 228 4.41 14.52 -18.70
CA ASP A 228 3.40 14.95 -19.68
C ASP A 228 2.98 13.82 -20.62
N PRO A 229 1.69 13.75 -20.97
CA PRO A 229 1.21 12.70 -21.87
C PRO A 229 1.79 12.90 -23.28
N MET A 230 1.65 11.89 -24.13
CA MET A 230 1.86 12.08 -25.57
C MET A 230 0.70 12.89 -26.15
N GLU A 231 1.00 14.05 -26.75
CA GLU A 231 -0.01 14.93 -27.32
C GLU A 231 -0.75 14.28 -28.50
N GLY A 232 -2.08 14.48 -28.53
CA GLY A 232 -2.94 13.94 -29.58
C GLY A 232 -3.05 12.42 -29.58
N VAL A 233 -2.73 11.74 -28.48
CA VAL A 233 -2.93 10.30 -28.30
C VAL A 233 -3.81 10.04 -27.08
N SER A 234 -5.03 9.56 -27.32
CA SER A 234 -6.02 9.31 -26.27
C SER A 234 -5.95 7.89 -25.75
N ALA A 235 -6.36 7.70 -24.50
CA ALA A 235 -6.67 6.39 -23.97
C ALA A 235 -7.77 5.73 -24.82
N PHE A 236 -7.68 4.41 -24.96
CA PHE A 236 -8.56 3.65 -25.83
C PHE A 236 -9.22 2.53 -25.03
N GLU A 237 -10.51 2.35 -25.24
CA GLU A 237 -11.28 1.26 -24.66
C GLU A 237 -12.15 0.63 -25.74
N ILE A 238 -12.20 -0.70 -25.77
CA ILE A 238 -13.04 -1.44 -26.72
C ILE A 238 -13.49 -2.77 -26.14
N ILE A 239 -14.70 -3.19 -26.50
CA ILE A 239 -15.23 -4.50 -26.12
C ILE A 239 -15.11 -5.46 -27.31
N ARG A 240 -14.66 -6.68 -27.05
CA ARG A 240 -14.56 -7.77 -28.04
C ARG A 240 -15.36 -8.97 -27.56
N ARG A 241 -16.00 -9.67 -28.50
CA ARG A 241 -16.66 -10.95 -28.25
C ARG A 241 -15.73 -12.09 -28.65
N THR A 242 -15.61 -13.12 -27.82
CA THR A 242 -14.88 -14.35 -28.16
C THR A 242 -15.72 -15.26 -29.05
N GLY A 243 -15.08 -16.29 -29.62
CA GLY A 243 -15.79 -17.34 -30.37
C GLY A 243 -16.81 -18.13 -29.52
N LEU A 244 -16.71 -18.06 -28.19
CA LEU A 244 -17.63 -18.67 -27.23
C LEU A 244 -18.75 -17.72 -26.77
N GLY A 245 -18.82 -16.49 -27.30
CA GLY A 245 -19.86 -15.51 -26.99
C GLY A 245 -19.58 -14.62 -25.77
N GLU A 246 -18.49 -14.86 -25.04
CA GLU A 246 -18.07 -14.04 -23.90
C GLU A 246 -17.56 -12.67 -24.35
N LEU A 247 -17.89 -11.62 -23.61
CA LEU A 247 -17.38 -10.27 -23.84
C LEU A 247 -16.10 -10.05 -23.02
N PHE A 248 -15.14 -9.29 -23.55
CA PHE A 248 -13.99 -8.82 -22.80
C PHE A 248 -13.69 -7.36 -23.16
N GLY A 249 -13.39 -6.56 -22.15
CA GLY A 249 -12.91 -5.19 -22.32
C GLY A 249 -11.41 -5.17 -22.57
N TRP A 250 -10.97 -4.33 -23.50
CA TRP A 250 -9.56 -4.06 -23.77
C TRP A 250 -9.30 -2.58 -23.63
N THR A 251 -8.17 -2.23 -23.03
CA THR A 251 -7.77 -0.84 -22.82
C THR A 251 -6.32 -0.61 -23.23
N ILE A 252 -6.04 0.55 -23.82
CA ILE A 252 -4.68 1.03 -24.05
C ILE A 252 -4.50 2.34 -23.30
N VAL A 253 -3.51 2.39 -22.41
CA VAL A 253 -3.23 3.54 -21.54
C VAL A 253 -1.75 3.87 -21.50
N GLU A 254 -1.40 5.16 -21.51
CA GLU A 254 -0.01 5.60 -21.37
C GLU A 254 0.49 5.38 -19.93
N LEU A 255 1.72 4.88 -19.81
CA LEU A 255 2.43 4.68 -18.55
C LEU A 255 3.28 5.92 -18.25
N ARG A 256 2.69 6.86 -17.52
CA ARG A 256 3.22 8.22 -17.33
C ARG A 256 4.07 8.45 -16.09
N CYS A 257 4.43 7.41 -15.34
CA CYS A 257 5.30 7.55 -14.17
C CYS A 257 6.16 6.31 -13.98
N HIS A 258 7.24 6.47 -13.22
CA HIS A 258 8.21 5.39 -12.95
C HIS A 258 7.54 4.19 -12.28
N ALA A 259 6.64 4.43 -11.32
CA ALA A 259 5.88 3.37 -10.64
C ALA A 259 5.07 2.51 -11.62
N ARG A 260 4.46 3.12 -12.65
CA ARG A 260 3.67 2.38 -13.65
C ARG A 260 4.55 1.58 -14.62
N LEU A 261 5.69 2.12 -15.05
CA LEU A 261 6.64 1.37 -15.89
C LEU A 261 7.23 0.16 -15.14
N ALA A 262 7.58 0.33 -13.87
CA ALA A 262 8.09 -0.75 -13.03
C ALA A 262 7.06 -1.88 -12.88
N ARG A 263 5.80 -1.54 -12.59
CA ARG A 263 4.69 -2.51 -12.50
C ARG A 263 4.44 -3.24 -13.80
N GLU A 264 4.48 -2.53 -14.92
CA GLU A 264 4.36 -3.13 -16.24
C GLU A 264 5.50 -4.13 -16.49
N GLY A 265 6.74 -3.72 -16.25
CA GLY A 265 7.91 -4.59 -16.43
C GLY A 265 7.87 -5.83 -15.55
N ASP A 266 7.37 -5.70 -14.32
CA ASP A 266 7.17 -6.80 -13.40
C ASP A 266 6.09 -7.79 -13.86
N ALA A 267 4.91 -7.28 -14.24
CA ALA A 267 3.79 -8.10 -14.71
C ALA A 267 4.13 -8.82 -16.02
N MET A 268 4.82 -8.10 -16.91
CA MET A 268 5.20 -8.54 -18.23
C MET A 268 6.55 -9.27 -18.27
N ARG A 269 7.30 -9.27 -17.16
CA ARG A 269 8.62 -9.92 -17.04
C ARG A 269 9.62 -9.45 -18.11
N HIS A 270 9.72 -8.14 -18.29
CA HIS A 270 10.72 -7.49 -19.16
C HIS A 270 11.11 -6.09 -18.69
N CYS A 271 12.18 -5.53 -19.25
CA CYS A 271 12.87 -4.33 -18.73
C CYS A 271 12.27 -2.98 -19.18
N VAL A 272 10.94 -2.86 -19.34
CA VAL A 272 10.33 -1.60 -19.80
C VAL A 272 10.53 -0.44 -18.83
N GLU A 273 10.78 -0.74 -17.55
CA GLU A 273 11.18 0.26 -16.56
C GLU A 273 12.38 1.10 -17.03
N GLY A 274 13.35 0.50 -17.75
CA GLY A 274 14.54 1.20 -18.23
C GLY A 274 14.26 2.36 -19.20
N TYR A 275 13.04 2.43 -19.74
CA TYR A 275 12.63 3.49 -20.67
C TYR A 275 12.28 4.82 -19.99
N TRP A 276 12.22 4.86 -18.66
CA TRP A 276 11.77 6.05 -17.92
C TRP A 276 12.50 7.34 -18.33
N ARG A 277 13.81 7.28 -18.63
CA ARG A 277 14.61 8.45 -19.08
C ARG A 277 14.14 8.97 -20.43
N ALA A 278 13.79 8.07 -21.35
CA ALA A 278 13.32 8.45 -22.67
C ALA A 278 11.89 8.97 -22.61
N CYS A 279 11.04 8.38 -21.76
CA CYS A 279 9.68 8.88 -21.51
C CYS A 279 9.68 10.28 -20.90
N HIS A 280 10.47 10.48 -19.83
CA HIS A 280 10.52 11.76 -19.13
C HIS A 280 11.10 12.88 -20.02
N ALA A 281 12.11 12.58 -20.83
CA ALA A 281 12.69 13.53 -21.78
C ALA A 281 11.82 13.76 -23.04
N GLY A 282 10.62 13.18 -23.12
CA GLY A 282 9.73 13.34 -24.27
C GLY A 282 10.21 12.68 -25.57
N ARG A 283 11.14 11.72 -25.50
CA ARG A 283 11.67 10.99 -26.67
C ARG A 283 10.77 9.83 -27.09
N CYS A 284 10.20 9.12 -26.12
CA CYS A 284 9.24 8.05 -26.39
C CYS A 284 8.04 8.12 -25.44
N ALA A 285 7.01 7.34 -25.75
CA ALA A 285 5.87 7.09 -24.88
C ALA A 285 5.65 5.58 -24.82
N ILE A 286 5.40 5.07 -23.62
CA ILE A 286 5.08 3.66 -23.40
C ILE A 286 3.60 3.54 -23.07
N PHE A 287 2.90 2.69 -23.79
CA PHE A 287 1.51 2.34 -23.53
C PHE A 287 1.40 0.87 -23.13
N SER A 288 0.41 0.55 -22.31
CA SER A 288 0.04 -0.82 -21.96
C SER A 288 -1.31 -1.17 -22.57
N LEU A 289 -1.34 -2.19 -23.41
CA LEU A 289 -2.55 -2.91 -23.79
C LEU A 289 -2.88 -3.90 -22.67
N ALA A 290 -4.07 -3.78 -22.11
CA ALA A 290 -4.54 -4.65 -21.04
C ALA A 290 -5.97 -5.15 -21.29
N ARG A 291 -6.29 -6.31 -20.73
CA ARG A 291 -7.60 -6.94 -20.77
C ARG A 291 -8.29 -6.79 -19.41
N ARG A 292 -9.59 -6.50 -19.45
CA ARG A 292 -10.51 -6.52 -18.32
C ARG A 292 -11.52 -7.65 -18.55
N PRO A 293 -11.74 -8.56 -17.59
CA PRO A 293 -12.87 -9.50 -17.64
C PRO A 293 -14.19 -8.73 -17.79
N ALA A 294 -15.14 -9.23 -18.58
CA ALA A 294 -16.50 -8.68 -18.55
C ALA A 294 -17.30 -9.35 -17.44
N GLY A 295 -17.87 -8.54 -16.55
CA GLY A 295 -18.65 -8.95 -15.38
C GLY A 295 -18.58 -7.85 -14.31
N GLU A 296 -19.65 -7.68 -13.54
CA GLU A 296 -19.66 -6.74 -12.41
C GLU A 296 -18.62 -7.17 -11.36
N ASP A 297 -17.91 -6.20 -10.79
CA ASP A 297 -16.93 -6.29 -9.69
C ASP A 297 -15.47 -6.75 -9.96
N SER A 298 -15.02 -6.90 -11.21
CA SER A 298 -13.58 -7.13 -11.45
C SER A 298 -12.86 -5.88 -11.98
N ASP A 299 -12.30 -5.08 -11.07
CA ASP A 299 -11.29 -4.02 -11.36
C ASP A 299 -9.95 -4.60 -11.85
N LYS A 300 -9.89 -5.91 -12.12
CA LYS A 300 -8.67 -6.61 -12.46
C LYS A 300 -8.26 -6.31 -13.91
N ILE A 301 -7.28 -5.43 -14.04
CA ILE A 301 -6.61 -5.12 -15.31
C ILE A 301 -5.42 -6.08 -15.48
N ILE A 302 -5.42 -6.85 -16.56
CA ILE A 302 -4.34 -7.80 -16.89
C ILE A 302 -3.54 -7.23 -18.08
N PRO A 303 -2.27 -6.82 -17.90
CA PRO A 303 -1.42 -6.39 -19.02
C PRO A 303 -1.16 -7.52 -20.02
N HIS A 304 -1.14 -7.18 -21.31
CA HIS A 304 -1.00 -8.12 -22.42
C HIS A 304 0.15 -7.76 -23.37
N VAL A 305 0.31 -6.49 -23.73
CA VAL A 305 1.37 -5.99 -24.63
C VAL A 305 1.82 -4.60 -24.18
N THR A 306 3.13 -4.39 -24.12
CA THR A 306 3.74 -3.07 -24.05
C THR A 306 4.01 -2.53 -25.44
N ILE A 307 3.68 -1.24 -25.62
CA ILE A 307 3.75 -0.54 -26.89
C ILE A 307 4.69 0.63 -26.70
N GLU A 308 5.77 0.67 -27.47
CA GLU A 308 6.68 1.81 -27.50
C GLU A 308 6.40 2.67 -28.73
N VAL A 309 6.16 3.95 -28.49
CA VAL A 309 5.92 4.96 -29.53
C VAL A 309 7.03 5.99 -29.49
N HIS A 310 7.70 6.21 -30.61
CA HIS A 310 8.62 7.33 -30.77
C HIS A 310 7.80 8.62 -30.95
N ARG A 311 7.98 9.61 -30.06
CA ARG A 311 7.07 10.76 -29.95
C ARG A 311 7.14 11.68 -31.18
N GLU A 312 8.35 12.00 -31.63
CA GLU A 312 8.58 12.93 -32.75
C GLU A 312 8.06 12.36 -34.08
N SER A 313 8.41 11.12 -34.40
CA SER A 313 7.99 10.50 -35.66
C SER A 313 6.59 9.90 -35.61
N ARG A 314 5.95 9.82 -34.43
CA ARG A 314 4.66 9.15 -34.20
C ARG A 314 4.61 7.70 -34.70
N ARG A 315 5.73 6.99 -34.57
CA ARG A 315 5.88 5.59 -35.02
C ARG A 315 5.85 4.64 -33.84
N ILE A 316 5.07 3.57 -33.93
CA ILE A 316 5.15 2.43 -33.01
C ILE A 316 6.38 1.61 -33.41
N VAL A 317 7.40 1.65 -32.56
CA VAL A 317 8.73 1.07 -32.85
C VAL A 317 8.98 -0.27 -32.16
N GLN A 318 8.14 -0.63 -31.17
CA GLN A 318 8.24 -1.92 -30.52
C GLN A 318 6.90 -2.35 -29.91
N LEU A 319 6.62 -3.66 -30.03
CA LEU A 319 5.51 -4.35 -29.37
C LEU A 319 6.03 -5.59 -28.65
N ARG A 320 5.88 -5.66 -27.32
CA ARG A 320 6.34 -6.80 -26.52
C ARG A 320 5.31 -7.25 -25.50
N GLY A 321 4.90 -8.51 -25.64
CA GLY A 321 4.10 -9.21 -24.65
C GLY A 321 4.95 -9.75 -23.50
N LYS A 322 4.29 -10.50 -22.61
CA LYS A 322 4.96 -11.16 -21.47
C LYS A 322 6.17 -12.00 -21.92
N TRP A 323 7.31 -11.87 -21.23
CA TRP A 323 8.59 -12.50 -21.60
C TRP A 323 9.10 -12.10 -22.99
N ASN A 324 8.88 -10.85 -23.41
CA ASN A 324 9.25 -10.33 -24.73
C ASN A 324 8.59 -11.06 -25.92
N ARG A 325 7.52 -11.83 -25.69
CA ARG A 325 6.81 -12.50 -26.78
C ARG A 325 6.25 -11.50 -27.80
N TRP A 326 6.03 -11.96 -29.03
CA TRP A 326 5.27 -11.18 -30.00
C TRP A 326 3.78 -11.10 -29.65
N PRO A 327 3.08 -10.02 -30.06
CA PRO A 327 1.63 -9.92 -29.91
C PRO A 327 0.89 -11.05 -30.65
N PHE A 328 -0.21 -11.52 -30.08
CA PHE A 328 -1.14 -12.41 -30.78
C PHE A 328 -1.95 -11.63 -31.83
N PRO A 329 -2.55 -12.29 -32.84
CA PRO A 329 -3.29 -11.61 -33.91
C PRO A 329 -4.39 -10.65 -33.41
N LEU A 330 -5.14 -11.04 -32.38
CA LEU A 330 -6.16 -10.17 -31.76
C LEU A 330 -5.54 -8.96 -31.06
N GLU A 331 -4.43 -9.14 -30.36
CA GLU A 331 -3.74 -8.04 -29.68
C GLU A 331 -3.20 -7.05 -30.72
N ARG A 332 -2.60 -7.56 -31.81
CA ARG A 332 -2.10 -6.75 -32.94
C ARG A 332 -3.22 -5.97 -33.61
N SER A 333 -4.36 -6.58 -33.91
CA SER A 333 -5.48 -5.89 -34.57
C SER A 333 -6.09 -4.78 -33.70
N ILE A 334 -6.15 -4.98 -32.38
CA ILE A 334 -6.56 -3.93 -31.44
C ILE A 334 -5.58 -2.76 -31.45
N ILE A 335 -4.27 -3.05 -31.46
CA ILE A 335 -3.21 -2.04 -31.52
C ILE A 335 -3.26 -1.26 -32.83
N GLU A 336 -3.48 -1.94 -33.97
CA GLU A 336 -3.61 -1.30 -35.29
C GLU A 336 -4.83 -0.37 -35.37
N GLU A 337 -5.98 -0.78 -34.81
CA GLU A 337 -7.17 0.08 -34.72
C GLU A 337 -6.90 1.32 -33.85
N TRP A 338 -6.25 1.13 -32.70
CA TRP A 338 -5.84 2.23 -31.84
C TRP A 338 -4.84 3.17 -32.52
N ALA A 339 -3.85 2.61 -33.22
CA ALA A 339 -2.85 3.38 -33.95
C ALA A 339 -3.50 4.25 -35.04
N HIS A 340 -4.41 3.66 -35.82
CA HIS A 340 -5.15 4.36 -36.87
C HIS A 340 -5.96 5.54 -36.30
N ARG A 341 -6.70 5.33 -35.20
CA ARG A 341 -7.50 6.38 -34.54
C ARG A 341 -6.67 7.54 -34.00
N ASN A 342 -5.41 7.29 -33.67
CA ASN A 342 -4.50 8.29 -33.12
C ASN A 342 -3.47 8.79 -34.15
N GLY A 343 -3.61 8.44 -35.43
CA GLY A 343 -2.64 8.84 -36.46
C GLY A 343 -1.21 8.41 -36.12
N LEU A 344 -1.04 7.17 -35.66
CA LEU A 344 0.25 6.54 -35.41
C LEU A 344 0.57 5.54 -36.52
N GLU A 345 1.84 5.46 -36.92
CA GLU A 345 2.32 4.53 -37.95
C GLU A 345 2.90 3.26 -37.31
N MET A 346 2.56 2.09 -37.86
CA MET A 346 3.13 0.80 -37.44
C MET A 346 4.48 0.58 -38.14
N ALA A 347 5.59 0.57 -37.38
CA ALA A 347 6.94 0.37 -37.90
C ALA A 347 7.57 -0.97 -37.47
N VAL A 348 6.73 -1.99 -37.19
CA VAL A 348 7.08 -3.25 -36.49
C VAL A 348 6.55 -4.53 -37.13
#